data_AF-A0A512B9G8-F1
#
_entry.id   AF-A0A512B9G8-F1
#
_cell.length_a   1.000
_cell.length_b   1.000
_cell.length_c   1.000
_cell.angle_alpha   90.00
_cell.angle_beta   90.00
_cell.angle_gamma   90.00
#
_symmetry.space_group_name_H-M   'P 1'
#
loop_
_entity.id
_entity.type
_entity.pdbx_description
1 polymer ?
#
loop_
_entity_poly.entity_id
_entity_poly.type
_entity_poly.pdbx_seq_one_letter_code
_entity_poly.pdbx_strand_id
1 'polypeptide(L)' 'MNCDNDFYVRFDKTFVKVKPFCESSNMHYKVYLQEQEVKLLKFIDEAGTTHWHETGKGESNLATELGKLIEEQQKELLP' A
#
# COMPACT_ATOMS: atom_id res chain seq x y z
N MET A 1 10.83 -3.41 -10.79
CA MET A 1 9.78 -3.43 -9.74
C MET A 1 9.04 -4.75 -9.88
N ASN A 2 9.01 -5.55 -8.82
CA ASN A 2 8.36 -6.86 -8.84
C ASN A 2 6.91 -6.68 -8.36
N CYS A 3 5.96 -6.52 -9.30
CA CYS A 3 4.53 -6.46 -9.02
C CYS A 3 3.88 -7.86 -8.98
N ASP A 4 4.66 -8.93 -9.11
CA ASP A 4 4.12 -10.28 -9.27
C ASP A 4 3.92 -11.02 -7.94
N ASN A 5 4.41 -10.45 -6.84
CA ASN A 5 4.37 -11.07 -5.53
C ASN A 5 3.41 -10.34 -4.58
N ASP A 6 2.30 -11.01 -4.30
CA ASP A 6 1.46 -10.68 -3.16
C ASP A 6 2.25 -10.90 -1.85
N PHE A 7 1.99 -10.10 -0.84
CA PHE A 7 2.56 -10.25 0.49
C PHE A 7 1.50 -9.98 1.57
N TYR A 8 1.86 -10.22 2.82
CA TYR A 8 0.99 -9.97 3.96
C TYR A 8 1.60 -8.92 4.86
N VAL A 9 0.78 -8.02 5.38
CA VAL A 9 1.19 -7.09 6.45
C VAL A 9 0.33 -7.31 7.68
N ARG A 10 0.88 -7.04 8.86
CA ARG A 10 0.14 -7.16 10.11
C ARG A 10 -0.66 -5.89 10.37
N PHE A 11 -1.98 -5.98 10.35
CA PHE A 11 -2.91 -4.88 10.62
C PHE A 11 -3.96 -5.32 11.65
N ASP A 12 -4.10 -4.53 12.72
CA ASP A 12 -4.98 -4.82 13.88
C ASP A 12 -4.98 -6.30 14.31
N LYS A 13 -3.79 -6.82 14.63
CA LYS A 13 -3.54 -8.22 15.06
C LYS A 13 -3.84 -9.31 14.02
N THR A 14 -4.25 -8.96 12.82
CA THR A 14 -4.49 -9.89 11.71
C THR A 14 -3.48 -9.70 10.59
N PHE A 15 -3.30 -10.71 9.74
CA PHE A 15 -2.52 -10.55 8.52
C PHE A 15 -3.44 -10.23 7.36
N VAL A 16 -3.23 -9.08 6.73
CA VAL A 16 -4.00 -8.63 5.58
C VAL A 16 -3.17 -8.80 4.32
N LYS A 17 -3.80 -9.37 3.30
CA LYS A 17 -3.14 -9.59 2.01
C LYS A 17 -2.99 -8.26 1.28
N VAL A 18 -1.82 -8.02 0.71
CA VAL A 18 -1.50 -6.88 -0.13
C VAL A 18 -1.10 -7.39 -1.51
N LYS A 19 -1.73 -6.84 -2.54
CA LYS A 19 -1.40 -7.11 -3.93
C LYS A 19 -0.95 -5.83 -4.63
N PRO A 20 0.32 -5.72 -5.07
CA PRO A 20 0.78 -4.63 -5.92
C PRO A 20 0.16 -4.66 -7.32
N PHE A 21 -0.04 -3.49 -7.93
CA PHE A 21 -0.47 -3.31 -9.31
C PHE A 21 0.42 -2.30 -10.01
N CYS A 22 1.00 -2.73 -11.13
CA CYS A 22 1.79 -1.90 -12.03
C CYS A 22 0.90 -1.41 -13.20
N GLU A 23 -0.17 -0.66 -12.91
CA GLU A 23 -1.10 -0.16 -13.93
C GLU A 23 -0.66 1.17 -14.57
N SER A 24 0.35 1.85 -14.01
CA SER A 24 0.82 3.15 -14.49
C SER A 24 2.23 3.48 -13.98
N SER A 25 2.73 4.69 -14.24
CA SER A 25 3.92 5.25 -13.57
C SER A 25 3.79 5.34 -12.05
N ASN A 26 2.56 5.34 -11.53
CA ASN A 26 2.30 5.31 -10.11
C ASN A 26 2.12 3.88 -9.59
N MET A 27 2.54 3.66 -8.34
CA MET A 27 2.42 2.38 -7.65
C MET A 27 1.04 2.25 -6.99
N HIS A 28 0.30 1.22 -7.37
CA HIS A 28 -1.02 0.91 -6.81
C HIS A 28 -0.97 -0.37 -5.99
N TYR A 29 -1.83 -0.46 -4.98
CA TYR A 29 -1.94 -1.62 -4.10
C TYR A 29 -3.40 -1.92 -3.81
N LYS A 30 -3.79 -3.18 -3.76
CA LYS A 30 -5.04 -3.61 -3.11
C LYS A 30 -4.72 -4.26 -1.80
N VAL A 31 -5.41 -3.81 -0.75
CA VAL A 31 -5.35 -4.37 0.59
C VAL A 31 -6.69 -5.03 0.89
N TYR A 32 -6.63 -6.33 1.17
CA TYR A 32 -7.81 -7.14 1.48
C TYR A 32 -8.03 -7.15 3.00
N LEU A 33 -8.85 -6.22 3.50
CA LEU A 33 -9.32 -6.20 4.88
C LEU A 33 -10.50 -7.17 5.04
N GLN A 34 -10.82 -7.56 6.28
CA GLN A 34 -11.86 -8.58 6.55
C GLN A 34 -13.22 -8.26 5.90
N GLU A 35 -13.63 -6.99 5.94
CA GLU A 35 -14.95 -6.56 5.47
C GLU A 35 -14.90 -5.72 4.17
N GLN A 36 -13.71 -5.38 3.67
CA GLN A 36 -13.58 -4.50 2.50
C GLN A 36 -12.25 -4.65 1.76
N GLU A 37 -12.27 -4.37 0.46
CA GLU A 37 -11.07 -4.15 -0.35
C GLU A 37 -10.74 -2.65 -0.35
N VAL A 38 -9.52 -2.30 0.03
CA VAL A 38 -9.01 -0.92 -0.03
C VAL A 38 -8.00 -0.81 -1.15
N LYS A 39 -8.22 0.14 -2.07
CA LYS A 39 -7.26 0.47 -3.12
C LYS A 39 -6.41 1.66 -2.69
N LEU A 40 -5.11 1.47 -2.67
CA LEU A 40 -4.14 2.48 -2.28
C LEU A 40 -3.28 2.90 -3.47
N LEU A 41 -3.00 4.19 -3.54
CA LEU A 41 -2.08 4.82 -4.47
C LEU A 41 -0.91 5.41 -3.69
N LYS A 42 0.31 5.05 -4.10
CA LYS A 42 1.54 5.67 -3.64
C LYS A 42 2.05 6.65 -4.69
N PHE A 43 2.34 7.88 -4.28
CA PHE A 43 3.05 8.85 -5.11
C PHE A 43 4.04 9.66 -4.27
N ILE A 44 4.97 10.31 -4.95
CA ILE A 44 5.96 11.20 -4.34
C ILE A 44 5.69 12.60 -4.90
N ASP A 45 5.58 13.59 -4.02
CA ASP A 45 5.38 14.98 -4.43
C ASP A 45 6.68 15.64 -4.92
N GLU A 46 6.59 16.89 -5.36
CA GLU A 46 7.73 17.67 -5.85
C GLU A 46 8.81 17.90 -4.78
N ALA A 47 8.45 17.81 -3.49
CA ALA A 47 9.37 17.93 -2.36
C ALA A 47 10.03 16.59 -2.00
N GLY A 48 9.71 15.49 -2.68
CA GLY A 48 10.21 14.17 -2.38
C GLY A 48 9.48 13.46 -1.23
N THR A 49 8.32 13.97 -0.81
CA THR A 49 7.52 13.37 0.26
C THR A 49 6.62 12.29 -0.31
N THR A 50 6.64 11.11 0.32
CA THR A 50 5.74 10.01 -0.05
C THR A 50 4.35 10.23 0.54
N HIS A 51 3.34 10.09 -0.31
CA HIS A 51 1.93 10.18 0.05
C HIS A 51 1.20 8.88 -0.28
N TRP A 52 0.19 8.58 0.55
CA TRP A 52 -0.64 7.38 0.43
C TRP A 52 -2.11 7.77 0.40
N HIS A 53 -2.78 7.48 -0.71
CA HIS A 53 -4.18 7.83 -0.93
C HIS A 53 -5.03 6.58 -1.08
N GLU A 54 -6.24 6.62 -0.55
CA GLU A 54 -7.29 5.68 -0.89
C GLU A 54 -7.99 6.12 -2.17
N THR A 55 -8.11 5.23 -3.16
CA THR A 55 -8.74 5.55 -4.44
C THR A 55 -10.18 6.01 -4.22
N GLY A 56 -10.50 7.23 -4.68
CA GLY A 56 -11.83 7.83 -4.53
C GLY A 56 -12.10 8.50 -3.19
N LYS A 57 -11.17 8.45 -2.23
CA LYS A 57 -11.28 9.15 -0.94
C LYS A 57 -10.11 10.10 -0.64
N GLY A 58 -8.99 9.96 -1.33
CA GLY A 58 -7.80 10.79 -1.11
C GLY A 58 -7.03 10.36 0.13
N GLU A 59 -6.42 11.31 0.84
CA GLU A 59 -5.69 11.04 2.08
C GLU A 59 -6.65 10.65 3.20
N SER A 60 -6.34 9.55 3.86
CA SER A 60 -7.06 9.08 5.04
C SER A 60 -6.09 8.46 6.03
N ASN A 61 -6.46 8.46 7.32
CA ASN A 61 -5.66 7.82 8.36
C ASN A 61 -5.39 6.34 8.02
N LEU A 62 -6.40 5.66 7.45
CA LEU A 62 -6.28 4.28 7.01
C LEU A 62 -5.24 4.13 5.87
N ALA A 63 -5.28 5.02 4.88
CA ALA A 63 -4.31 5.00 3.78
C ALA A 63 -2.88 5.25 4.28
N THR A 64 -2.70 6.20 5.19
CA THR A 64 -1.39 6.48 5.82
C THR A 64 -0.89 5.28 6.63
N GLU A 65 -1.75 4.66 7.43
CA GLU A 65 -1.38 3.52 8.28
C GLU A 65 -1.01 2.29 7.45
N LEU A 66 -1.87 1.89 6.51
CA LEU A 66 -1.61 0.77 5.61
C LEU A 66 -0.39 1.04 4.73
N GLY A 67 -0.21 2.27 4.27
CA GLY A 67 0.94 2.69 3.48
C GLY A 67 2.26 2.48 4.21
N LYS A 68 2.35 2.89 5.48
CA LYS A 68 3.54 2.67 6.32
C LYS A 68 3.86 1.19 6.49
N LEU A 69 2.86 0.36 6.77
CA LEU A 69 3.03 -1.09 6.91
C LEU A 69 3.53 -1.74 5.62
N ILE A 70 3.03 -1.28 4.47
CA ILE A 70 3.50 -1.72 3.16
C ILE A 70 4.98 -1.36 2.96
N GLU A 71 5.38 -0.13 3.30
CA GLU A 71 6.77 0.30 3.15
C GLU A 71 7.73 -0.46 4.06
N GLU A 72 7.35 -0.70 5.30
CA GLU A 72 8.13 -1.50 6.25
C GLU A 72 8.32 -2.92 5.73
N GLN A 73 7.24 -3.57 5.31
CA GLN A 73 7.32 -4.93 4.78
C GLN A 73 8.16 -5.02 3.51
N GLN A 74 8.06 -4.02 2.62
CA GLN A 74 8.87 -3.99 1.40
C GLN A 74 10.36 -3.78 1.68
N LYS A 75 10.74 -3.06 2.76
CA LYS A 75 12.14 -2.94 3.19
C LYS A 75 12.71 -4.26 3.67
N GLU A 76 11.92 -5.07 4.37
CA GLU A 76 12.33 -6.41 4.83
C GLU A 76 12.49 -7.42 3.69
N LEU A 77 11.79 -7.20 2.57
CA LEU A 77 11.85 -8.06 1.38
C LEU A 77 13.02 -7.71 0.44
N LEU A 78 13.76 -6.64 0.71
CA LEU A 78 14.97 -6.28 -0.03
C LEU A 78 16.19 -6.90 0.68
N PRO A 79 17.07 -7.63 -0.03
CA PRO A 79 18.26 -8.24 0.55
C PRO A 79 19.31 -7.23 1.03
#